data_AF-A0A948S7U2-F1
#
_entry.id   AF-A0A948S7U2-F1
#
_cell.length_a   1.000
_cell.length_b   1.000
_cell.length_c   1.000
_cell.angle_alpha   90.00
_cell.angle_beta   90.00
_cell.angle_gamma   90.00
#
_symmetry.space_group_name_H-M   'P 1'
#
loop_
_entity.id
_entity.type
_entity.pdbx_description
1 polymer ?
#
loop_
_entity_poly.entity_id
_entity_poly.type
_entity_poly.pdbx_seq_one_letter_code
_entity_poly.pdbx_strand_id
1 'polypeptide(L)'
;MSLFRSATSHLPRELRWFLTIYVAVLIPIYLATYGPTNFLYFCDMALLLTLVAMWHKSALLVSAAAVGILLPQLLWALDFMSSLLGMPITGMTEYMFQDTIPLHVRVLSLFHFWLPFLLIWLLRRTGYHPQGLPVWMVLSFTSLYICYFFIPAPPAPVSNPNLPVNINYVYGFSDAAPQSWMPELAWFVLLQLMLVFLVFLPSHWALKRLYPAPRE
;
A
#
# COMPACT_ATOMS: atom_id res chain seq x y z
N MET A 1 -17.96 -19.13 -34.06
CA MET A 1 -18.53 -19.15 -32.70
C MET A 1 -18.18 -17.84 -32.00
N SER A 2 -19.13 -16.92 -32.01
CA SER A 2 -19.03 -15.60 -31.39
C SER A 2 -19.43 -15.70 -29.91
N LEU A 3 -18.47 -15.53 -29.00
CA LEU A 3 -18.71 -15.42 -27.55
C LEU A 3 -17.91 -14.29 -26.91
N PHE A 4 -17.62 -13.21 -27.64
CA PHE A 4 -17.26 -11.94 -27.03
C PHE A 4 -18.50 -11.05 -27.03
N ARG A 5 -19.44 -11.37 -26.13
CA ARG A 5 -20.44 -10.39 -25.70
C ARG A 5 -19.68 -9.16 -25.22
N SER A 6 -20.03 -8.01 -25.80
CA SER A 6 -19.72 -6.69 -25.26
C SER A 6 -20.20 -6.64 -23.81
N ALA A 7 -19.29 -6.93 -22.88
CA ALA A 7 -19.50 -6.63 -21.47
C ALA A 7 -19.07 -5.18 -21.31
N THR A 8 -20.04 -4.28 -21.28
CA THR A 8 -19.84 -2.97 -20.67
C THR A 8 -19.17 -3.21 -19.31
N SER A 9 -17.94 -2.71 -19.15
CA SER A 9 -17.05 -3.00 -18.02
C SER A 9 -17.54 -2.28 -16.76
N HIS A 10 -18.72 -2.62 -16.28
CA HIS A 10 -19.26 -2.09 -15.04
C HIS A 10 -18.55 -2.77 -13.86
N LEU A 11 -17.80 -1.99 -13.10
CA LEU A 11 -17.26 -2.42 -11.81
C LEU A 11 -18.43 -2.83 -10.89
N PRO A 12 -18.38 -4.00 -10.23
CA PRO A 12 -19.43 -4.53 -9.36
C PRO A 12 -19.81 -3.52 -8.28
N ARG A 13 -21.12 -3.38 -8.04
CA ARG A 13 -21.65 -2.48 -7.01
C ARG A 13 -21.34 -3.00 -5.62
N GLU A 14 -21.36 -4.31 -5.46
CA GLU A 14 -21.12 -5.06 -4.24
C GLU A 14 -19.72 -4.78 -3.72
N LEU A 15 -18.72 -4.80 -4.61
CA LEU A 15 -17.33 -4.51 -4.27
C LEU A 15 -17.13 -3.06 -3.81
N ARG A 16 -17.84 -2.09 -4.41
CA ARG A 16 -17.82 -0.68 -3.95
C ARG A 16 -18.33 -0.56 -2.52
N TRP A 17 -19.45 -1.21 -2.22
CA TRP A 17 -20.02 -1.19 -0.87
C TRP A 17 -19.15 -1.94 0.13
N PHE A 18 -18.60 -3.09 -0.24
CA PHE A 18 -17.63 -3.81 0.58
C PHE A 18 -16.46 -2.90 0.97
N LEU A 19 -15.79 -2.26 0.00
CA LEU A 19 -14.68 -1.36 0.29
C LEU A 19 -15.11 -0.16 1.14
N THR A 20 -16.30 0.39 0.87
CA THR A 20 -16.85 1.53 1.63
C THR A 20 -17.06 1.14 3.09
N ILE A 21 -17.72 0.01 3.36
CA ILE A 21 -17.96 -0.50 4.71
C ILE A 21 -16.64 -0.83 5.39
N TYR A 22 -15.74 -1.50 4.67
CA TYR A 22 -14.42 -1.88 5.18
C TYR A 22 -13.63 -0.65 5.66
N VAL A 23 -13.52 0.37 4.81
CA VAL A 23 -12.82 1.62 5.15
C VAL A 23 -13.55 2.40 6.25
N ALA A 24 -14.88 2.42 6.24
CA ALA A 24 -15.67 3.09 7.28
C ALA A 24 -15.49 2.45 8.67
N VAL A 25 -15.20 1.15 8.73
CA VAL A 25 -14.86 0.44 9.97
C VAL A 25 -13.37 0.61 10.32
N LEU A 26 -12.49 0.49 9.33
CA LEU A 26 -11.04 0.59 9.52
C LEU A 26 -10.62 1.96 10.05
N ILE A 27 -11.10 3.05 9.45
CA ILE A 27 -10.69 4.42 9.81
C ILE A 27 -10.84 4.72 11.31
N PRO A 28 -12.02 4.59 11.94
CA PRO A 28 -12.17 4.94 13.35
C PRO A 28 -11.34 4.03 14.26
N ILE A 29 -11.22 2.73 13.93
CA ILE A 29 -10.44 1.78 14.73
C ILE A 29 -8.94 2.11 14.64
N TYR A 30 -8.43 2.41 13.46
CA TYR A 30 -7.03 2.78 13.26
C TYR A 30 -6.72 4.14 13.87
N LEU A 31 -7.61 5.13 13.74
CA LEU A 31 -7.45 6.42 14.41
C LEU A 31 -7.33 6.26 15.93
N ALA A 32 -8.16 5.41 16.54
CA ALA A 32 -8.11 5.16 17.98
C ALA A 32 -6.86 4.38 18.42
N THR A 33 -6.35 3.49 17.56
CA THR A 33 -5.24 2.57 17.90
C THR A 33 -3.86 3.15 17.58
N TYR A 34 -3.72 3.72 16.39
CA TYR A 34 -2.45 4.18 15.81
C TYR A 34 -2.38 5.71 15.68
N GLY A 35 -3.53 6.39 15.69
CA GLY A 35 -3.60 7.82 15.42
C GLY A 35 -3.61 8.15 13.91
N PRO A 36 -3.71 9.45 13.56
CA PRO A 36 -3.92 9.88 12.18
C PRO A 36 -2.71 9.68 11.27
N THR A 37 -1.49 9.60 11.84
CA THR A 37 -0.25 9.46 11.07
C THR A 37 -0.18 8.11 10.37
N ASN A 38 -0.90 7.09 10.85
CA ASN A 38 -0.96 5.78 10.21
C ASN A 38 -1.38 5.86 8.72
N PHE A 39 -2.29 6.78 8.38
CA PHE A 39 -2.78 6.90 7.01
C PHE A 39 -1.75 7.48 6.02
N LEU A 40 -0.53 7.78 6.47
CA LEU A 40 0.62 8.13 5.64
C LEU A 40 1.35 6.89 5.08
N TYR A 41 1.13 5.69 5.65
CA TYR A 41 1.65 4.48 5.03
C TYR A 41 1.10 4.33 3.62
N PHE A 42 1.98 3.95 2.68
CA PHE A 42 1.59 3.77 1.28
C PHE A 42 0.46 2.74 1.11
N CYS A 43 0.40 1.72 1.95
CA CYS A 43 -0.66 0.72 1.92
C CYS A 43 -2.03 1.35 2.25
N ASP A 44 -2.13 2.14 3.32
CA ASP A 44 -3.35 2.88 3.68
C ASP A 44 -3.75 3.89 2.61
N MET A 45 -2.78 4.67 2.10
CA MET A 45 -3.01 5.61 1.00
C MET A 45 -3.58 4.91 -0.23
N ALA A 46 -3.04 3.75 -0.61
CA ALA A 46 -3.51 2.98 -1.76
C ALA A 46 -4.88 2.34 -1.52
N LEU A 47 -5.19 1.89 -0.30
CA LEU A 47 -6.53 1.40 0.06
C LEU A 47 -7.57 2.50 -0.13
N LEU A 48 -7.31 3.70 0.42
CA LEU A 48 -8.20 4.85 0.29
C LEU A 48 -8.31 5.31 -1.18
N LEU A 49 -7.19 5.36 -1.90
CA LEU A 49 -7.16 5.70 -3.32
C LEU A 49 -7.95 4.70 -4.16
N THR A 50 -7.91 3.41 -3.81
CA THR A 50 -8.67 2.35 -4.47
C THR A 50 -10.17 2.51 -4.22
N LEU A 51 -10.59 2.88 -3.01
CA LEU A 51 -11.99 3.22 -2.73
C LEU A 51 -12.47 4.38 -3.62
N VAL A 52 -11.69 5.46 -3.70
CA VAL A 52 -12.00 6.62 -4.56
C VAL A 52 -12.05 6.19 -6.03
N ALA A 53 -11.07 5.41 -6.49
CA ALA A 53 -11.01 4.88 -7.85
C ALA A 53 -12.27 4.09 -8.21
N MET A 54 -12.76 3.28 -7.28
CA MET A 54 -13.94 2.44 -7.46
C MET A 54 -15.23 3.27 -7.58
N TRP A 55 -15.39 4.32 -6.78
CA TRP A 55 -16.54 5.23 -6.89
C TRP A 55 -16.51 6.08 -8.16
N HIS A 56 -15.34 6.58 -8.55
CA HIS A 56 -15.16 7.36 -9.77
C HIS A 56 -14.98 6.52 -11.04
N LYS A 57 -14.92 5.19 -10.91
CA LYS A 57 -14.59 4.25 -12.01
C LYS A 57 -13.32 4.67 -12.76
N SER A 58 -12.31 5.15 -12.02
CA SER A 58 -11.11 5.78 -12.58
C SER A 58 -9.98 4.78 -12.78
N ALA A 59 -9.71 4.41 -14.04
CA ALA A 59 -8.55 3.59 -14.41
C ALA A 59 -7.22 4.25 -14.00
N LEU A 60 -7.16 5.59 -14.01
CA LEU A 60 -6.00 6.36 -13.56
C LEU A 60 -5.68 6.09 -12.10
N LEU A 61 -6.68 6.17 -11.21
CA LEU A 61 -6.47 5.99 -9.77
C LEU A 61 -6.20 4.53 -9.42
N VAL A 62 -6.83 3.56 -10.11
CA VAL A 62 -6.47 2.13 -10.01
C VAL A 62 -5.00 1.95 -10.39
N SER A 63 -4.56 2.56 -11.49
CA SER A 63 -3.19 2.44 -11.99
C SER A 63 -2.18 3.09 -11.04
N ALA A 64 -2.54 4.21 -10.41
CA ALA A 64 -1.72 4.88 -9.40
C ALA A 64 -1.56 4.02 -8.14
N ALA A 65 -2.64 3.46 -7.60
CA ALA A 65 -2.54 2.54 -6.47
C ALA A 65 -1.71 1.30 -6.83
N ALA A 66 -1.97 0.69 -7.99
CA ALA A 66 -1.31 -0.56 -8.40
C ALA A 66 0.19 -0.40 -8.66
N VAL A 67 0.63 0.66 -9.35
CA VAL A 67 2.06 0.88 -9.61
C VAL A 67 2.84 1.12 -8.31
N GLY A 68 2.17 1.65 -7.30
CA GLY A 68 2.76 1.93 -6.00
C GLY A 68 2.88 0.71 -5.10
N ILE A 69 1.80 -0.07 -4.95
CA ILE A 69 1.72 -1.04 -3.84
C ILE A 69 1.73 -2.50 -4.26
N LEU A 70 1.54 -2.82 -5.54
CA LEU A 70 1.34 -4.21 -5.94
C LEU A 70 2.56 -5.08 -5.60
N LEU A 71 3.77 -4.61 -5.93
CA LEU A 71 5.00 -5.33 -5.59
C LEU A 71 5.18 -5.51 -4.06
N PRO A 72 5.19 -4.45 -3.22
CA PRO A 72 5.38 -4.63 -1.79
C PRO A 72 4.25 -5.41 -1.11
N GLN A 73 2.99 -5.31 -1.57
CA GLN A 73 1.91 -6.11 -0.97
C GLN A 73 1.92 -7.58 -1.41
N LEU A 74 2.40 -7.91 -2.61
CA LEU A 74 2.66 -9.31 -2.95
C LEU A 74 3.78 -9.91 -2.10
N LEU A 75 4.85 -9.14 -1.84
CA LEU A 75 5.90 -9.56 -0.92
C LEU A 75 5.36 -9.73 0.51
N TRP A 76 4.52 -8.79 0.97
CA TRP A 76 3.83 -8.90 2.25
C TRP A 76 2.95 -10.16 2.33
N ALA A 77 2.16 -10.46 1.29
CA ALA A 77 1.31 -11.65 1.27
C ALA A 77 2.13 -12.95 1.32
N LEU A 78 3.28 -12.97 0.64
CA LEU A 78 4.22 -14.10 0.69
C LEU A 78 4.82 -14.26 2.09
N ASP A 79 5.31 -13.16 2.69
CA ASP A 79 5.87 -13.15 4.05
C ASP A 79 4.84 -13.54 5.11
N PHE A 80 3.57 -13.14 4.95
CA PHE A 80 2.49 -13.51 5.87
C PHE A 80 2.21 -15.01 5.82
N MET A 81 2.15 -15.59 4.61
CA MET A 81 1.97 -17.04 4.44
C MET A 81 3.16 -17.83 4.96
N SER A 82 4.39 -17.36 4.72
CA SER A 82 5.58 -18.05 5.21
C SER A 82 5.69 -17.96 6.73
N SER A 83 5.36 -16.80 7.33
CA SER A 83 5.31 -16.61 8.79
C SER A 83 4.24 -17.48 9.45
N LEU A 84 3.08 -17.68 8.80
CA LEU A 84 2.04 -18.60 9.28
C LEU A 84 2.53 -20.06 9.33
N LEU A 85 3.49 -20.42 8.47
CA LEU A 85 4.16 -21.72 8.45
C LEU A 85 5.41 -21.77 9.36
N GLY A 86 5.69 -20.73 10.13
CA GLY A 86 6.87 -20.63 11.00
C GLY A 86 8.18 -20.33 10.28
N MET A 87 8.13 -19.82 9.04
CA MET A 87 9.29 -19.49 8.20
C MET A 87 9.24 -18.02 7.72
N PRO A 88 9.43 -17.03 8.61
CA PRO A 88 9.44 -15.62 8.20
C PRO A 88 10.57 -15.34 7.19
N ILE A 89 10.32 -14.52 6.17
CA ILE A 89 11.29 -14.22 5.09
C ILE A 89 11.90 -12.83 5.29
N THR A 90 11.05 -11.83 5.53
CA THR A 90 11.40 -10.40 5.62
C THR A 90 11.15 -9.81 7.00
N GLY A 91 10.21 -10.38 7.76
CA GLY A 91 9.77 -9.86 9.06
C GLY A 91 8.71 -8.74 8.97
N MET A 92 8.33 -8.29 7.75
CA MET A 92 7.34 -7.22 7.56
C MET A 92 5.94 -7.55 8.10
N THR A 93 5.64 -8.83 8.34
CA THR A 93 4.36 -9.30 8.86
C THR A 93 4.38 -9.69 10.33
N GLU A 94 5.51 -9.51 11.05
CA GLU A 94 5.64 -9.91 12.45
C GLU A 94 4.56 -9.31 13.35
N TYR A 95 4.18 -8.05 13.10
CA TYR A 95 3.14 -7.35 13.86
C TYR A 95 1.77 -8.06 13.79
N MET A 96 1.50 -8.86 12.74
CA MET A 96 0.28 -9.67 12.61
C MET A 96 0.20 -10.80 13.63
N PHE A 97 1.31 -11.13 14.30
CA PHE A 97 1.42 -12.20 15.27
C PHE A 97 1.69 -11.70 16.70
N GLN A 98 1.75 -10.38 16.90
CA GLN A 98 1.97 -9.77 18.21
C GLN A 98 0.64 -9.60 18.99
N ASP A 99 0.58 -10.13 20.20
CA ASP A 99 -0.61 -10.04 21.06
C ASP A 99 -0.84 -8.65 21.68
N THR A 100 0.16 -7.77 21.59
CA THR A 100 0.05 -6.36 21.93
C THR A 100 -0.90 -5.59 21.01
N ILE A 101 -1.12 -6.09 19.78
CA ILE A 101 -2.07 -5.52 18.83
C ILE A 101 -3.37 -6.33 18.89
N PRO A 102 -4.53 -5.71 19.20
CA PRO A 102 -5.80 -6.42 19.29
C PRO A 102 -6.12 -7.18 17.99
N LEU A 103 -6.66 -8.40 18.12
CA LEU A 103 -6.92 -9.27 16.98
C LEU A 103 -7.77 -8.60 15.89
N HIS A 104 -8.78 -7.82 16.26
CA HIS A 104 -9.64 -7.13 15.29
C HIS A 104 -8.87 -6.08 14.48
N VAL A 105 -7.86 -5.42 15.05
CA VAL A 105 -6.98 -4.47 14.35
C VAL A 105 -6.09 -5.24 13.37
N ARG A 106 -5.49 -6.35 13.80
CA ARG A 106 -4.69 -7.22 12.92
C ARG A 106 -5.52 -7.78 11.76
N VAL A 107 -6.75 -8.19 12.00
CA VAL A 107 -7.68 -8.65 10.95
C VAL A 107 -7.99 -7.51 9.96
N LEU A 108 -8.12 -6.28 10.43
CA LEU A 108 -8.24 -5.11 9.54
C LEU A 108 -6.95 -4.83 8.78
N SER A 109 -5.76 -5.20 9.26
CA SER A 109 -4.54 -5.11 8.46
C SER A 109 -4.47 -6.10 7.30
N LEU A 110 -5.33 -7.13 7.26
CA LEU A 110 -5.37 -8.12 6.18
C LEU A 110 -5.74 -7.53 4.81
N PHE A 111 -6.08 -6.24 4.69
CA PHE A 111 -6.10 -5.60 3.37
C PHE A 111 -4.76 -5.71 2.65
N HIS A 112 -3.65 -5.78 3.37
CA HIS A 112 -2.34 -6.02 2.76
C HIS A 112 -2.30 -7.36 2.00
N PHE A 113 -3.14 -8.33 2.41
CA PHE A 113 -3.28 -9.61 1.73
C PHE A 113 -4.19 -9.52 0.51
N TRP A 114 -5.42 -8.99 0.66
CA TRP A 114 -6.42 -9.08 -0.42
C TRP A 114 -6.36 -7.93 -1.45
N LEU A 115 -5.85 -6.74 -1.07
CA LEU A 115 -5.79 -5.57 -1.96
C LEU A 115 -4.91 -5.76 -3.21
N PRO A 116 -3.74 -6.43 -3.20
CA PRO A 116 -2.96 -6.59 -4.44
C PRO A 116 -3.71 -7.45 -5.45
N PHE A 117 -4.43 -8.49 -5.01
CA PHE A 117 -5.25 -9.34 -5.88
C PHE A 117 -6.47 -8.58 -6.41
N LEU A 118 -7.06 -7.72 -5.58
CA LEU A 118 -8.13 -6.82 -6.02
C LEU A 118 -7.63 -5.87 -7.11
N LEU A 119 -6.46 -5.25 -6.94
CA LEU A 119 -5.87 -4.34 -7.92
C LEU A 119 -5.51 -5.05 -9.23
N ILE A 120 -4.96 -6.27 -9.16
CA ILE A 120 -4.74 -7.13 -10.35
C ILE A 120 -6.06 -7.36 -11.09
N TRP A 121 -7.11 -7.69 -10.36
CA TRP A 121 -8.44 -7.90 -10.94
C TRP A 121 -9.01 -6.62 -11.55
N LEU A 122 -8.85 -5.46 -10.89
CA LEU A 122 -9.30 -4.17 -11.39
C LEU A 122 -8.55 -3.77 -12.67
N LEU A 123 -7.23 -3.94 -12.72
CA LEU A 123 -6.42 -3.67 -13.90
C LEU A 123 -6.84 -4.51 -15.11
N ARG A 124 -7.27 -5.76 -14.91
CA ARG A 124 -7.85 -6.58 -16.00
C ARG A 124 -9.15 -6.01 -16.56
N ARG A 125 -9.88 -5.22 -15.78
CA ARG A 125 -11.18 -4.62 -16.16
C ARG A 125 -11.03 -3.21 -16.71
N THR A 126 -10.12 -2.42 -16.15
CA THR A 126 -9.96 -1.00 -16.46
C THR A 126 -8.81 -0.72 -17.42
N GLY A 127 -7.86 -1.65 -17.57
CA GLY A 127 -6.58 -1.39 -18.21
C GLY A 127 -5.61 -0.63 -17.30
N TYR A 128 -4.36 -0.50 -17.74
CA TYR A 128 -3.33 0.30 -17.07
C TYR A 128 -3.15 1.66 -17.76
N HIS A 129 -3.37 2.73 -17.02
CA HIS A 129 -3.24 4.11 -17.47
C HIS A 129 -1.85 4.65 -17.12
N PRO A 130 -0.98 5.00 -18.09
CA PRO A 130 0.42 5.37 -17.83
C PRO A 130 0.61 6.53 -16.85
N GLN A 131 -0.33 7.48 -16.84
CA GLN A 131 -0.33 8.63 -15.93
C GLN A 131 -0.57 8.23 -14.46
N GLY A 132 -0.85 6.96 -14.17
CA GLY A 132 -0.87 6.45 -12.80
C GLY A 132 0.48 6.57 -12.10
N LEU A 133 1.60 6.41 -12.83
CA LEU A 133 2.94 6.57 -12.28
C LEU A 133 3.19 7.98 -11.72
N PRO A 134 3.06 9.08 -12.49
CA PRO A 134 3.28 10.42 -11.94
C PRO A 134 2.29 10.77 -10.83
N VAL A 135 1.03 10.32 -10.89
CA VAL A 135 0.07 10.51 -9.78
C VAL A 135 0.57 9.84 -8.51
N TRP A 136 1.01 8.58 -8.60
CA TRP A 136 1.55 7.88 -7.44
C TRP A 136 2.84 8.53 -6.94
N MET A 137 3.76 8.93 -7.81
CA MET A 137 5.00 9.61 -7.40
C MET A 137 4.74 10.87 -6.60
N VAL A 138 3.80 11.72 -7.04
CA VAL A 138 3.40 12.93 -6.31
C VAL A 138 2.86 12.57 -4.93
N LEU A 139 1.93 11.61 -4.85
CA LEU A 139 1.36 11.16 -3.58
C LEU A 139 2.44 10.58 -2.65
N SER A 140 3.26 9.67 -3.16
CA SER A 140 4.29 8.97 -2.39
C SER A 140 5.37 9.93 -1.89
N PHE A 141 5.86 10.84 -2.73
CA PHE A 141 6.88 11.80 -2.32
C PHE A 141 6.32 12.83 -1.35
N THR A 142 5.09 13.30 -1.55
CA THR A 142 4.44 14.17 -0.57
C THR A 142 4.37 13.48 0.79
N SER A 143 3.96 12.21 0.84
CA SER A 143 3.93 11.42 2.06
C SER A 143 5.33 11.22 2.66
N LEU A 144 6.35 10.86 1.86
CA LEU A 144 7.73 10.70 2.35
C LEU A 144 8.28 11.97 2.99
N TYR A 145 8.06 13.13 2.37
CA TYR A 145 8.52 14.40 2.92
C TYR A 145 7.76 14.74 4.21
N ILE A 146 6.45 14.48 4.27
CA ILE A 146 5.70 14.64 5.52
C ILE A 146 6.26 13.72 6.61
N CYS A 147 6.51 12.46 6.29
CA CYS A 147 7.08 11.48 7.21
C CYS A 147 8.47 11.91 7.71
N TYR A 148 9.35 12.31 6.81
CA TYR A 148 10.72 12.66 7.14
C TYR A 148 10.84 13.91 8.03
N PHE A 149 9.98 14.93 7.81
CA PHE A 149 10.07 16.19 8.53
C PHE A 149 9.19 16.28 9.78
N PHE A 150 8.10 15.50 9.86
CA PHE A 150 7.07 15.69 10.89
C PHE A 150 6.70 14.44 11.67
N ILE A 151 7.16 13.25 11.28
CA ILE A 151 6.82 11.99 11.95
C ILE A 151 8.04 11.47 12.72
N PRO A 152 7.86 10.94 13.95
CA PRO A 152 8.96 10.46 14.77
C PRO A 152 9.77 9.33 14.11
N ALA A 153 11.09 9.40 14.32
CA ALA A 153 12.00 8.30 14.05
C ALA A 153 11.71 7.12 15.00
N PRO A 154 12.07 5.89 14.60
CA PRO A 154 11.95 4.74 15.50
C PRO A 154 12.96 4.84 16.66
N PRO A 155 12.71 4.16 17.80
CA PRO A 155 11.54 3.32 18.10
C PRO A 155 10.32 4.10 18.58
N ALA A 156 9.17 3.44 18.60
CA ALA A 156 7.96 3.99 19.23
C ALA A 156 8.18 4.25 20.74
N PRO A 157 7.58 5.31 21.31
CA PRO A 157 7.67 5.60 22.74
C PRO A 157 7.08 4.46 23.59
N VAL A 158 7.70 4.17 24.73
CA VAL A 158 7.19 3.15 25.68
C VAL A 158 5.76 3.46 26.15
N SER A 159 5.40 4.73 26.26
CA SER A 159 4.04 5.17 26.63
C SER A 159 2.99 4.97 25.54
N ASN A 160 3.42 4.81 24.28
CA ASN A 160 2.54 4.56 23.14
C ASN A 160 3.24 3.64 22.13
N PRO A 161 3.34 2.33 22.42
CA PRO A 161 4.11 1.39 21.60
C PRO A 161 3.50 1.16 20.21
N ASN A 162 2.24 1.54 20.01
CA ASN A 162 1.54 1.41 18.73
C ASN A 162 1.68 2.68 17.87
N LEU A 163 2.36 3.73 18.34
CA LEU A 163 2.55 4.94 17.55
C LEU A 163 3.34 4.60 16.27
N PRO A 164 2.79 4.92 15.08
CA PRO A 164 3.54 4.78 13.83
C PRO A 164 4.81 5.62 13.88
N VAL A 165 5.94 4.95 13.76
CA VAL A 165 7.28 5.53 13.60
C VAL A 165 7.88 5.02 12.29
N ASN A 166 8.91 5.70 11.79
CA ASN A 166 9.63 5.26 10.59
C ASN A 166 8.74 4.97 9.37
N ILE A 167 7.62 5.70 9.25
CA ILE A 167 6.60 5.42 8.23
C ILE A 167 7.24 5.46 6.84
N ASN A 168 7.01 4.40 6.04
CA ASN A 168 7.60 4.21 4.72
C ASN A 168 9.14 4.16 4.72
N TYR A 169 9.76 3.74 5.82
CA TYR A 169 11.19 3.49 5.99
C TYR A 169 12.10 4.71 5.85
N VAL A 170 11.60 5.92 6.15
CA VAL A 170 12.34 7.18 5.99
C VAL A 170 13.62 7.30 6.85
N TYR A 171 13.80 6.45 7.87
CA TYR A 171 14.99 6.41 8.73
C TYR A 171 15.78 5.08 8.68
N GLY A 172 15.33 4.07 7.94
CA GLY A 172 15.98 2.77 7.87
C GLY A 172 14.97 1.65 7.62
N PHE A 173 15.44 0.42 7.39
CA PHE A 173 14.55 -0.74 7.23
C PHE A 173 14.00 -1.32 8.56
N SER A 174 14.41 -0.78 9.70
CA SER A 174 14.02 -1.28 11.02
C SER A 174 13.12 -0.30 11.76
N ASP A 175 12.06 -0.82 12.37
CA ASP A 175 11.19 -0.05 13.26
C ASP A 175 11.70 -0.01 14.70
N ALA A 176 12.82 -0.68 14.99
CA ALA A 176 13.47 -0.68 16.30
C ALA A 176 14.50 0.46 16.45
N ALA A 177 15.20 0.83 15.37
CA ALA A 177 16.16 1.92 15.40
C ALA A 177 16.42 2.47 13.98
N PRO A 178 16.80 3.76 13.85
CA PRO A 178 17.30 4.32 12.59
C PRO A 178 18.54 3.57 12.13
N GLN A 179 18.77 3.56 10.82
CA GLN A 179 20.04 3.09 10.27
C GLN A 179 21.20 3.97 10.76
N SER A 180 22.38 3.38 11.01
CA SER A 180 23.56 4.08 11.52
C SER A 180 24.79 4.01 10.62
N TRP A 181 24.66 3.47 9.41
CA TRP A 181 25.78 3.16 8.51
C TRP A 181 26.00 4.21 7.42
N MET A 182 25.09 5.19 7.30
CA MET A 182 25.26 6.38 6.45
C MET A 182 24.57 7.60 7.06
N PRO A 183 24.86 8.83 6.57
CA PRO A 183 24.12 10.02 6.97
C PRO A 183 22.62 9.90 6.68
N GLU A 184 21.78 10.42 7.57
CA GLU A 184 20.32 10.31 7.48
C GLU A 184 19.75 10.88 6.15
N LEU A 185 20.21 12.06 5.74
CA LEU A 185 19.79 12.66 4.48
C LEU A 185 20.20 11.80 3.26
N ALA A 186 21.36 11.14 3.34
CA ALA A 186 21.81 10.24 2.28
C ALA A 186 20.88 9.02 2.19
N TRP A 187 20.44 8.47 3.33
CA TRP A 187 19.43 7.42 3.38
C TRP A 187 18.10 7.89 2.78
N PHE A 188 17.61 9.08 3.15
CA PHE A 188 16.34 9.60 2.64
C PHE A 188 16.35 9.80 1.12
N VAL A 189 17.47 10.27 0.55
CA VAL A 189 17.64 10.36 -0.91
C VAL A 189 17.75 8.96 -1.53
N LEU A 190 18.52 8.05 -0.94
CA LEU A 190 18.68 6.69 -1.43
C LEU A 190 17.34 5.95 -1.46
N LEU A 191 16.51 6.07 -0.42
CA LEU A 191 15.17 5.49 -0.35
C LEU A 191 14.31 5.93 -1.53
N GLN A 192 14.31 7.22 -1.87
CA GLN A 192 13.55 7.74 -3.00
C GLN A 192 14.02 7.15 -4.33
N LEU A 193 15.35 7.04 -4.52
CA LEU A 193 15.92 6.39 -5.69
C LEU A 193 15.54 4.91 -5.74
N MET A 194 15.60 4.19 -4.63
CA MET A 194 15.20 2.80 -4.52
C MET A 194 13.72 2.62 -4.88
N LEU A 195 12.82 3.46 -4.34
CA LEU A 195 11.40 3.42 -4.66
C LEU A 195 11.16 3.66 -6.16
N VAL A 196 11.78 4.66 -6.76
CA VAL A 196 11.62 4.95 -8.18
C VAL A 196 12.16 3.83 -9.06
N PHE A 197 13.41 3.43 -8.86
CA PHE A 197 14.12 2.54 -9.78
C PHE A 197 13.87 1.05 -9.51
N LEU A 198 13.56 0.66 -8.28
CA LEU A 198 13.35 -0.75 -7.91
C LEU A 198 11.88 -1.11 -7.74
N VAL A 199 11.00 -0.15 -7.46
CA VAL A 199 9.57 -0.41 -7.23
C VAL A 199 8.70 0.19 -8.34
N PHE A 200 8.68 1.52 -8.48
CA PHE A 200 7.69 2.21 -9.30
C PHE A 200 7.93 2.01 -10.80
N LEU A 201 9.15 2.21 -11.29
CA LEU A 201 9.46 2.03 -12.71
C LEU A 201 9.35 0.56 -13.17
N PRO A 202 9.90 -0.44 -12.46
CA PRO A 202 9.69 -1.84 -12.81
C PRO A 202 8.22 -2.23 -12.82
N SER A 203 7.45 -1.79 -11.81
CA SER A 203 6.00 -2.01 -11.77
C SER A 203 5.31 -1.33 -12.95
N HIS A 204 5.66 -0.08 -13.27
CA HIS A 204 5.08 0.65 -14.39
C HIS A 204 5.28 -0.09 -15.72
N TRP A 205 6.50 -0.53 -16.02
CA TRP A 205 6.78 -1.25 -17.26
C TRP A 205 6.10 -2.61 -17.32
N ALA A 206 6.10 -3.36 -16.22
CA ALA A 206 5.40 -4.63 -16.13
C ALA A 206 3.90 -4.45 -16.36
N LEU A 207 3.27 -3.50 -15.66
CA LEU A 207 1.84 -3.23 -15.78
C LEU A 207 1.46 -2.73 -17.18
N LYS A 208 2.25 -1.82 -17.76
CA LYS A 208 2.04 -1.32 -19.13
C LYS A 208 2.14 -2.44 -20.17
N ARG A 209 2.99 -3.45 -19.93
CA ARG A 209 3.12 -4.62 -20.81
C ARG A 209 1.98 -5.63 -20.63
N LEU A 210 1.53 -5.84 -19.40
CA LEU A 210 0.55 -6.87 -19.06
C LEU A 210 -0.90 -6.44 -19.28
N TYR A 211 -1.18 -5.14 -19.19
CA TYR A 211 -2.54 -4.60 -19.27
C TYR A 211 -2.62 -3.55 -20.37
N PRO A 212 -3.51 -3.73 -21.38
CA PRO A 212 -3.76 -2.70 -22.38
C PRO A 212 -4.18 -1.38 -21.75
N ALA A 213 -3.96 -0.27 -22.48
CA ALA A 213 -4.48 1.03 -22.08
C ALA A 213 -6.02 0.98 -21.93
N PRO A 214 -6.61 1.78 -21.03
CA PRO A 214 -8.05 1.90 -20.90
C PRO A 214 -8.68 2.25 -22.26
N ARG A 215 -9.83 1.65 -22.56
CA ARG A 215 -10.62 2.02 -23.74
C ARG A 215 -11.39 3.28 -23.39
N GLU A 216 -11.25 4.32 -24.21
CA GLU A 216 -12.06 5.55 -24.14
C GLU A 216 -13.55 5.26 -24.37
#